data_AF-A0A4Y9QCZ3-F1
#
_entry.id   AF-A0A4Y9QCZ3-F1
#
_cell.length_a   1.000
_cell.length_b   1.000
_cell.length_c   1.000
_cell.angle_alpha   90.00
_cell.angle_beta   90.00
_cell.angle_gamma   90.00
#
_symmetry.space_group_name_H-M   'P 1'
#
loop_
_entity.id
_entity.type
_entity.pdbx_description
1 polymer ?
#
loop_
_entity_poly.entity_id
_entity_poly.type
_entity_poly.pdbx_seq_one_letter_code
_entity_poly.pdbx_strand_id
1 'polypeptide(L)'
;MGTSTTGRGMTRALRVITRSAAVALLLSLLAACGGRSVEAYCETFYGEGQELRQQWIDAGNTEDPFAAMGTIFSAPRDLAAFFDRLEKVAPDDIQPDVAQLRDAFQQQADSMGDTAAGMFSNPLGTALGSLAAGMSTSGASQRVDAYTLENCGPPPTN
;
A
#
# COMPACT_ATOMS: atom_id res chain seq x y z
N MET A 1 5.38 -13.12 77.03
CA MET A 1 5.17 -13.89 75.78
C MET A 1 4.58 -12.95 74.75
N GLY A 2 5.20 -12.81 73.59
CA GLY A 2 4.74 -11.93 72.51
C GLY A 2 5.90 -11.30 71.74
N THR A 3 6.68 -12.11 71.02
CA THR A 3 7.76 -11.65 70.15
C THR A 3 7.18 -11.22 68.80
N SER A 4 7.32 -9.93 68.46
CA SER A 4 7.01 -9.37 67.15
C SER A 4 8.20 -9.53 66.22
N THR A 5 8.02 -10.33 65.16
CA THR A 5 9.01 -10.52 64.08
C THR A 5 8.35 -10.15 62.76
N THR A 6 8.55 -8.94 62.26
CA THR A 6 8.19 -8.57 60.88
C THR A 6 9.09 -7.44 60.40
N GLY A 7 9.96 -7.73 59.43
CA GLY A 7 10.79 -6.67 58.83
C GLY A 7 12.01 -7.17 58.05
N ARG A 8 11.84 -8.10 57.11
CA ARG A 8 12.94 -8.47 56.20
C ARG A 8 12.45 -9.07 54.87
N GLY A 9 11.59 -8.37 54.15
CA GLY A 9 11.08 -8.82 52.84
C GLY A 9 11.18 -7.81 51.69
N MET A 10 11.48 -6.53 51.96
CA MET A 10 11.11 -5.45 51.03
C MET A 10 12.21 -5.05 50.02
N THR A 11 13.45 -5.53 50.16
CA THR A 11 14.57 -5.09 49.30
C THR A 11 14.83 -5.96 48.07
N ARG A 12 14.23 -7.15 47.97
CA ARG A 12 14.42 -8.03 46.79
C ARG A 12 13.44 -7.77 45.65
N ALA A 13 12.26 -7.24 45.93
CA ALA A 13 11.25 -6.92 44.91
C ALA A 13 11.63 -5.72 44.03
N LEU A 14 12.39 -4.75 44.56
CA LEU A 14 12.73 -3.51 43.84
C LEU A 14 13.71 -3.70 42.66
N ARG A 15 14.54 -4.75 42.68
CA ARG A 15 15.54 -5.01 41.61
C ARG A 15 14.98 -5.78 40.41
N VAL A 16 13.84 -6.43 40.57
CA VAL A 16 13.18 -7.20 39.47
C VAL A 16 12.36 -6.26 38.59
N ILE A 17 11.69 -5.28 39.19
CA ILE A 17 10.80 -4.32 38.49
C ILE A 17 11.59 -3.40 37.54
N THR A 18 12.81 -3.01 37.91
CA THR A 18 13.67 -2.15 37.08
C THR A 18 14.24 -2.83 35.83
N ARG A 19 14.40 -4.16 35.83
CA ARG A 19 14.84 -4.90 34.63
C ARG A 19 13.72 -5.13 33.62
N SER A 20 12.48 -5.25 34.08
CA SER A 20 11.31 -5.46 33.20
C SER A 20 10.93 -4.22 32.39
N ALA A 21 11.09 -3.02 32.96
CA ALA A 21 10.76 -1.76 32.29
C ALA A 21 11.70 -1.45 31.11
N ALA A 22 12.99 -1.80 31.21
CA ALA A 22 13.96 -1.57 30.14
C ALA A 22 13.71 -2.45 28.91
N VAL A 23 13.27 -3.71 29.11
CA VAL A 23 12.97 -4.64 28.01
C VAL A 23 11.70 -4.23 27.25
N ALA A 24 10.67 -3.78 27.97
CA ALA A 24 9.45 -3.28 27.34
C ALA A 24 9.70 -2.02 26.50
N LEU A 25 10.56 -1.10 26.97
CA LEU A 25 10.90 0.13 26.26
C LEU A 25 11.71 -0.16 24.97
N LEU A 26 12.61 -1.14 25.00
CA LEU A 26 13.37 -1.60 23.82
C LEU A 26 12.47 -2.29 22.78
N LEU A 27 11.48 -3.08 23.20
CA LEU A 27 10.52 -3.71 22.27
C LEU A 27 9.61 -2.69 21.58
N SER A 28 9.23 -1.59 22.25
CA SER A 28 8.45 -0.50 21.63
C SER A 28 9.23 0.33 20.61
N LEU A 29 10.57 0.37 20.69
CA LEU A 29 11.41 1.06 19.69
C LEU A 29 11.51 0.27 18.37
N LEU A 30 11.37 -1.05 18.39
CA LEU A 30 11.33 -1.85 17.14
C LEU A 30 10.00 -1.72 16.39
N ALA A 31 8.89 -1.48 17.09
CA ALA A 31 7.58 -1.29 16.45
C ALA A 31 7.44 0.06 15.70
N ALA A 32 8.30 1.04 16.02
CA ALA A 32 8.31 2.35 15.36
C ALA A 32 9.23 2.40 14.12
N CYS A 33 9.94 1.31 13.83
CA CYS A 33 10.84 1.19 12.68
C CYS A 33 10.21 0.38 11.52
N GLY A 34 8.86 0.31 11.47
CA GLY A 34 8.11 -0.14 10.29
C GLY A 34 8.00 0.96 9.22
N GLY A 35 9.05 1.77 9.10
CA GLY A 35 9.14 2.89 8.18
C GLY A 35 9.62 2.39 6.84
N ARG A 36 8.89 2.79 5.79
CA ARG A 36 9.31 2.87 4.39
C ARG A 36 10.66 2.25 4.08
N SER A 37 10.65 1.08 3.45
CA SER A 37 11.86 0.35 3.10
C SER A 37 11.71 -0.30 1.73
N VAL A 38 12.84 -0.52 1.05
CA VAL A 38 12.87 -1.25 -0.21
C VAL A 38 12.26 -2.64 -0.05
N GLU A 39 12.59 -3.34 1.04
CA GLU A 39 12.07 -4.67 1.33
C GLU A 39 10.53 -4.68 1.41
N ALA A 40 9.95 -3.76 2.20
CA ALA A 40 8.50 -3.67 2.38
C ALA A 40 7.79 -3.22 1.10
N TYR A 41 8.43 -2.34 0.32
CA TYR A 41 7.97 -1.95 -1.01
C TYR A 41 7.92 -3.15 -1.95
N CYS A 42 9.00 -3.93 -2.07
CA CYS A 42 9.06 -5.09 -2.95
C CYS A 42 8.10 -6.20 -2.54
N GLU A 43 7.96 -6.45 -1.23
CA GLU A 43 6.98 -7.40 -0.69
C GLU A 43 5.55 -6.99 -1.05
N THR A 44 5.21 -5.72 -0.88
CA THR A 44 3.87 -5.20 -1.24
C THR A 44 3.65 -5.25 -2.75
N PHE A 45 4.64 -4.84 -3.54
CA PHE A 45 4.54 -4.77 -5.00
C PHE A 45 4.33 -6.15 -5.63
N TYR A 46 5.10 -7.16 -5.21
CA TYR A 46 4.97 -8.51 -5.76
C TYR A 46 3.95 -9.38 -5.03
N GLY A 47 3.70 -9.17 -3.74
CA GLY A 47 2.67 -9.91 -3.01
C GLY A 47 1.28 -9.49 -3.50
N GLU A 48 0.89 -8.25 -3.21
CA GLU A 48 -0.45 -7.77 -3.54
C GLU A 48 -0.63 -7.52 -5.04
N GLY A 49 0.42 -7.04 -5.72
CA GLY A 49 0.34 -6.75 -7.16
C GLY A 49 0.18 -8.02 -8.01
N GLN A 50 0.68 -9.17 -7.55
CA GLN A 50 0.42 -10.45 -8.24
C GLN A 50 -1.02 -10.92 -8.05
N GLU A 51 -1.57 -10.78 -6.85
CA GLU A 51 -2.98 -11.11 -6.61
C GLU A 51 -3.89 -10.27 -7.52
N LEU A 52 -3.63 -8.95 -7.56
CA LEU A 52 -4.36 -8.05 -8.44
C LEU A 52 -4.20 -8.47 -9.91
N ARG A 53 -2.98 -8.75 -10.38
CA ARG A 53 -2.75 -9.22 -11.75
C ARG A 53 -3.51 -10.50 -12.06
N GLN A 54 -3.54 -11.47 -11.14
CA GLN A 54 -4.22 -12.73 -11.34
C GLN A 54 -5.74 -12.52 -11.45
N GLN A 55 -6.32 -11.69 -10.57
CA GLN A 55 -7.75 -11.34 -10.65
C GLN A 55 -8.13 -10.77 -12.02
N TRP A 56 -7.24 -9.98 -12.63
CA TRP A 56 -7.48 -9.40 -13.96
C TRP A 56 -7.29 -10.41 -15.09
N ILE A 57 -6.30 -11.31 -14.98
CA ILE A 57 -6.13 -12.43 -15.92
C ILE A 57 -7.38 -13.31 -15.89
N ASP A 58 -7.86 -13.66 -14.70
CA ASP A 58 -9.05 -14.48 -14.51
C ASP A 58 -10.30 -13.80 -15.06
N ALA A 59 -10.45 -12.49 -14.83
CA ALA A 59 -11.51 -11.69 -15.42
C ALA A 59 -11.42 -11.57 -16.95
N GLY A 60 -10.21 -11.63 -17.53
CA GLY A 60 -10.02 -11.69 -18.98
C GLY A 60 -10.36 -13.05 -19.59
N ASN A 61 -10.31 -14.11 -18.79
CA ASN A 61 -10.60 -15.50 -19.20
C ASN A 61 -12.05 -15.93 -18.92
N THR A 62 -12.83 -15.12 -18.22
CA THR A 62 -14.23 -15.45 -17.90
C THR A 62 -15.12 -15.36 -19.15
N GLU A 63 -16.04 -16.32 -19.29
CA GLU A 63 -17.08 -16.28 -20.33
C GLU A 63 -18.27 -15.38 -19.94
N ASP A 64 -18.31 -14.89 -18.69
CA ASP A 64 -19.37 -14.00 -18.21
C ASP A 64 -19.05 -12.53 -18.52
N PRO A 65 -19.76 -11.90 -19.47
CA PRO A 65 -19.51 -10.52 -19.86
C PRO A 65 -19.81 -9.52 -18.73
N PHE A 66 -20.71 -9.83 -17.79
CA PHE A 66 -21.00 -8.94 -16.66
C PHE A 66 -19.90 -9.00 -15.60
N ALA A 67 -19.31 -10.18 -15.37
CA ALA A 67 -18.17 -10.33 -14.49
C ALA A 67 -16.94 -9.58 -15.03
N ALA A 68 -16.62 -9.76 -16.32
CA ALA A 68 -15.54 -9.04 -16.99
C ALA A 68 -15.74 -7.52 -16.91
N MET A 69 -16.98 -7.06 -17.15
CA MET A 69 -17.31 -5.64 -17.07
C MET A 69 -17.19 -5.08 -15.65
N GLY A 70 -17.61 -5.84 -14.63
CA GLY A 70 -17.45 -5.47 -13.22
C GLY A 70 -15.99 -5.25 -12.83
N THR A 71 -15.08 -6.15 -13.25
CA THR A 71 -13.64 -6.01 -13.00
C THR A 71 -13.05 -4.79 -13.71
N ILE A 72 -13.48 -4.50 -14.94
CA ILE A 72 -13.02 -3.30 -15.67
C ILE A 72 -13.46 -2.00 -14.97
N PHE A 73 -14.62 -1.99 -14.30
CA PHE A 73 -15.10 -0.82 -13.57
C PHE A 73 -14.48 -0.69 -12.16
N SER A 74 -14.13 -1.79 -11.49
CA SER A 74 -13.47 -1.73 -10.18
C SER A 74 -11.96 -1.47 -10.28
N ALA A 75 -11.38 -1.90 -11.39
CA ALA A 75 -9.97 -1.82 -11.75
C ALA A 75 -9.22 -0.54 -11.29
N PRO A 76 -9.66 0.69 -11.63
CA PRO A 76 -8.95 1.89 -11.19
C PRO A 76 -9.01 2.11 -9.69
N ARG A 77 -10.11 1.73 -9.03
CA ARG A 77 -10.24 1.84 -7.56
C ARG A 77 -9.34 0.83 -6.86
N ASP A 78 -9.28 -0.39 -7.38
CA ASP A 78 -8.43 -1.45 -6.81
C ASP A 78 -6.94 -1.08 -6.98
N LEU A 79 -6.58 -0.49 -8.13
CA LEU A 79 -5.24 0.07 -8.36
C LEU A 79 -4.95 1.26 -7.44
N ALA A 80 -5.87 2.21 -7.26
CA ALA A 80 -5.68 3.33 -6.34
C ALA A 80 -5.44 2.84 -4.90
N ALA A 81 -6.20 1.84 -4.45
CA ALA A 81 -6.00 1.23 -3.13
C ALA A 81 -4.65 0.49 -3.01
N PHE A 82 -4.22 -0.21 -4.06
CA PHE A 82 -2.91 -0.84 -4.12
C PHE A 82 -1.78 0.21 -4.02
N PHE A 83 -1.83 1.27 -4.83
CA PHE A 83 -0.81 2.31 -4.82
C PHE A 83 -0.81 3.13 -3.50
N ASP A 84 -1.95 3.31 -2.84
CA ASP A 84 -2.02 3.90 -1.49
C ASP A 84 -1.27 3.06 -0.44
N ARG A 85 -1.40 1.72 -0.49
CA ARG A 85 -0.63 0.83 0.39
C ARG A 85 0.85 0.84 0.04
N LEU A 86 1.16 0.79 -1.26
CA LEU A 86 2.54 0.84 -1.75
C LEU A 86 3.23 2.15 -1.34
N GLU A 87 2.56 3.28 -1.40
CA GLU A 87 3.09 4.60 -1.01
C GLU A 87 3.46 4.68 0.48
N LYS A 88 2.70 4.00 1.34
CA LYS A 88 2.96 3.96 2.79
C LYS A 88 4.27 3.26 3.12
N VAL A 89 4.67 2.30 2.29
CA VAL A 89 5.91 1.52 2.44
C VAL A 89 7.01 1.96 1.47
N ALA A 90 6.70 2.79 0.49
CA ALA A 90 7.64 3.28 -0.51
C ALA A 90 8.72 4.16 0.13
N PRO A 91 10.01 3.93 -0.16
CA PRO A 91 11.09 4.83 0.23
C PRO A 91 10.88 6.25 -0.32
N ASP A 92 11.46 7.26 0.37
CA ASP A 92 11.16 8.68 0.11
C ASP A 92 11.57 9.17 -1.30
N ASP A 93 12.46 8.45 -1.99
CA ASP A 93 12.91 8.76 -3.35
C ASP A 93 11.86 8.40 -4.42
N ILE A 94 11.15 7.27 -4.27
CA ILE A 94 10.12 6.80 -5.21
C ILE A 94 8.70 7.10 -4.75
N GLN A 95 8.49 7.34 -3.45
CA GLN A 95 7.17 7.65 -2.88
C GLN A 95 6.38 8.73 -3.63
N PRO A 96 6.93 9.87 -4.08
CA PRO A 96 6.14 10.87 -4.81
C PRO A 96 5.62 10.34 -6.15
N ASP A 97 6.36 9.45 -6.81
CA ASP A 97 5.92 8.83 -8.07
C ASP A 97 4.82 7.81 -7.84
N VAL A 98 4.92 7.03 -6.75
CA VAL A 98 3.88 6.11 -6.30
C VAL A 98 2.60 6.86 -5.94
N ALA A 99 2.72 7.99 -5.24
CA ALA A 99 1.59 8.87 -4.92
C ALA A 99 0.94 9.47 -6.18
N GLN A 100 1.75 9.87 -7.18
CA GLN A 100 1.23 10.36 -8.46
C GLN A 100 0.41 9.28 -9.19
N LEU A 101 0.85 8.02 -9.16
CA LEU A 101 0.07 6.90 -9.71
C LEU A 101 -1.22 6.67 -8.94
N ARG A 102 -1.17 6.65 -7.60
CA ARG A 102 -2.36 6.57 -6.74
C ARG A 102 -3.39 7.63 -7.13
N ASP A 103 -2.97 8.89 -7.21
CA ASP A 103 -3.86 10.01 -7.50
C ASP A 103 -4.45 9.92 -8.91
N ALA A 104 -3.68 9.49 -9.90
CA ALA A 104 -4.18 9.29 -11.25
C ALA A 104 -5.23 8.18 -11.33
N PHE A 105 -5.02 7.05 -10.63
CA PHE A 105 -6.00 5.97 -10.58
C PHE A 105 -7.25 6.36 -9.79
N GLN A 106 -7.09 7.11 -8.70
CA GLN A 106 -8.21 7.67 -7.95
C GLN A 106 -9.03 8.62 -8.82
N GLN A 107 -8.37 9.54 -9.53
CA GLN A 107 -9.02 10.46 -10.45
C GLN A 107 -9.73 9.71 -11.59
N GLN A 108 -9.16 8.62 -12.09
CA GLN A 108 -9.80 7.76 -13.09
C GLN A 108 -11.04 7.06 -12.51
N ALA A 109 -10.96 6.54 -11.28
CA ALA A 109 -12.10 5.91 -10.60
C ALA A 109 -13.25 6.91 -10.39
N ASP A 110 -12.93 8.12 -9.93
CA ASP A 110 -13.90 9.20 -9.71
C ASP A 110 -14.50 9.67 -11.05
N SER A 111 -13.65 9.85 -12.07
CA SER A 111 -14.10 10.22 -13.42
C SER A 111 -14.99 9.17 -14.06
N MET A 112 -14.79 7.88 -13.81
CA MET A 112 -15.69 6.83 -14.32
C MET A 112 -17.07 6.88 -13.65
N GLY A 113 -17.12 7.14 -12.34
CA GLY A 113 -18.36 7.40 -11.62
C GLY A 113 -19.10 8.63 -12.16
N ASP A 114 -18.36 9.72 -12.36
CA ASP A 114 -18.90 10.98 -12.87
C ASP A 114 -19.24 10.90 -14.37
N THR A 115 -18.50 10.14 -15.18
CA THR A 115 -18.78 9.95 -16.62
C THR A 115 -20.07 9.16 -16.83
N ALA A 116 -20.41 8.21 -15.96
CA ALA A 116 -21.72 7.58 -16.02
C ALA A 116 -22.88 8.59 -15.89
N ALA A 117 -22.66 9.68 -15.14
CA ALA A 117 -23.61 10.80 -15.03
C ALA A 117 -23.43 11.87 -16.14
N GLY A 118 -22.20 12.13 -16.56
CA GLY A 118 -21.78 13.25 -17.42
C GLY A 118 -21.60 12.91 -18.90
N MET A 119 -21.62 11.64 -19.31
CA MET A 119 -21.51 11.20 -20.71
C MET A 119 -22.63 11.78 -21.58
N PHE A 120 -23.80 12.01 -20.99
CA PHE A 120 -24.91 12.70 -21.66
C PHE A 120 -24.65 14.19 -21.90
N SER A 121 -23.66 14.78 -21.24
CA SER A 121 -23.47 16.23 -21.15
C SER A 121 -22.24 16.75 -21.90
N ASN A 122 -21.10 16.03 -21.92
CA ASN A 122 -19.87 16.50 -22.59
C ASN A 122 -18.87 15.38 -22.96
N PRO A 123 -19.09 14.63 -24.06
CA PRO A 123 -18.24 13.50 -24.46
C PRO A 123 -16.82 13.89 -24.92
N LEU A 124 -16.62 15.14 -25.37
CA LEU A 124 -15.30 15.60 -25.84
C LEU A 124 -14.36 16.00 -24.68
N GLY A 125 -14.94 16.49 -23.58
CA GLY A 125 -14.18 16.90 -22.39
C GLY A 125 -13.57 15.71 -21.65
N THR A 126 -14.31 14.61 -21.56
CA THR A 126 -13.83 13.34 -20.99
C THR A 126 -12.71 12.72 -21.81
N ALA A 127 -12.75 12.80 -23.14
CA ALA A 127 -11.69 12.27 -24.02
C ALA A 127 -10.37 13.06 -23.93
N LEU A 128 -10.44 14.40 -23.81
CA LEU A 128 -9.23 15.22 -23.62
C LEU A 128 -8.64 15.08 -22.21
N GLY A 129 -9.50 14.94 -21.19
CA GLY A 129 -9.07 14.72 -19.81
C GLY A 129 -8.31 13.40 -19.63
N SER A 130 -8.79 12.31 -20.24
CA SER A 130 -8.13 11.00 -20.16
C SER A 130 -6.77 10.97 -20.87
N LEU A 131 -6.64 11.68 -22.01
CA LEU A 131 -5.36 11.81 -22.72
C LEU A 131 -4.33 12.58 -21.88
N ALA A 132 -4.72 13.73 -21.33
CA ALA A 132 -3.85 14.56 -20.49
C ALA A 132 -3.41 13.81 -19.22
N ALA A 133 -4.35 13.10 -18.58
CA ALA A 133 -4.05 12.23 -17.45
C ALA A 133 -3.01 11.16 -17.84
N GLY A 134 -3.24 10.41 -18.93
CA GLY A 134 -2.33 9.37 -19.39
C GLY A 134 -0.92 9.85 -19.73
N MET A 135 -0.77 11.07 -20.26
CA MET A 135 0.54 11.67 -20.48
C MET A 135 1.25 12.00 -19.17
N SER A 136 0.53 12.54 -18.18
CA SER A 136 1.10 12.92 -16.89
C SER A 136 1.58 11.72 -16.07
N THR A 137 0.89 10.58 -16.15
CA THR A 137 1.27 9.36 -15.41
C THR A 137 2.41 8.57 -16.06
N SER A 138 2.59 8.70 -17.38
CA SER A 138 3.59 7.91 -18.12
C SER A 138 5.01 8.05 -17.55
N GLY A 139 5.39 9.23 -17.07
CA GLY A 139 6.70 9.47 -16.45
C GLY A 139 6.86 8.81 -15.09
N ALA A 140 5.85 8.87 -14.22
CA ALA A 140 5.88 8.20 -12.92
C ALA A 140 5.87 6.68 -13.08
N SER A 141 5.05 6.13 -14.00
CA SER A 141 5.05 4.70 -14.30
C SER A 141 6.44 4.19 -14.67
N GLN A 142 7.17 4.92 -15.53
CA GLN A 142 8.53 4.54 -15.95
C GLN A 142 9.53 4.56 -14.78
N ARG A 143 9.45 5.57 -13.91
CA ARG A 143 10.33 5.66 -12.73
C ARG A 143 10.05 4.55 -11.72
N VAL A 144 8.77 4.29 -11.45
CA VAL A 144 8.35 3.20 -10.56
C VAL A 144 8.76 1.84 -11.11
N ASP A 145 8.59 1.60 -12.40
CA ASP A 145 9.04 0.37 -13.05
C ASP A 145 10.56 0.19 -12.98
N ALA A 146 11.33 1.22 -13.38
CA ALA A 146 12.78 1.19 -13.31
C ALA A 146 13.29 0.96 -11.88
N TYR A 147 12.71 1.67 -10.90
CA TYR A 147 13.04 1.50 -9.49
C TYR A 147 12.75 0.09 -9.00
N THR A 148 11.61 -0.46 -9.38
CA THR A 148 11.20 -1.81 -8.99
C THR A 148 12.13 -2.86 -9.59
N LEU A 149 12.50 -2.73 -10.86
CA LEU A 149 13.47 -3.62 -11.50
C LEU A 149 14.87 -3.53 -10.87
N GLU A 150 15.32 -2.32 -10.53
CA GLU A 150 16.62 -2.08 -9.92
C GLU A 150 16.70 -2.64 -8.49
N ASN A 151 15.65 -2.46 -7.69
CA ASN A 151 15.68 -2.76 -6.26
C ASN A 151 15.04 -4.12 -5.90
N CYS A 152 14.02 -4.54 -6.63
CA CYS A 152 13.29 -5.78 -6.38
C CYS A 152 13.67 -6.92 -7.34
N GLY A 153 14.31 -6.60 -8.47
CA GLY A 153 14.67 -7.54 -9.52
C GLY A 153 13.53 -7.81 -10.52
N PRO A 154 13.65 -8.85 -11.36
CA PRO A 154 12.56 -9.26 -12.24
C PRO A 154 11.39 -9.86 -11.43
N PRO A 155 10.14 -9.72 -11.90
CA PRO A 155 8.99 -10.30 -11.22
C PRO A 155 9.17 -11.83 -11.08
N PRO A 156 8.74 -12.44 -9.95
CA PRO A 156 8.76 -13.88 -9.81
C PRO A 156 7.96 -14.53 -10.94
N THR A 157 8.59 -15.42 -11.70
CA THR A 157 7.89 -16.26 -12.66
C THR A 157 7.18 -17.37 -11.88
N ASN A 158 5.85 -17.34 -11.81
CA ASN A 158 5.06 -18.51 -11.42
C ASN A 158 5.05 -19.53 -12.56
#